data_AF-A0A1C6UZH6-F1
#
_entry.id   AF-A0A1C6UZH6-F1
#
_cell.length_a   1.000
_cell.length_b   1.000
_cell.length_c   1.000
_cell.angle_alpha   90.00
_cell.angle_beta   90.00
_cell.angle_gamma   90.00
#
_symmetry.space_group_name_H-M   'P 1'
#
loop_
_entity.id
_entity.type
_entity.pdbx_description
1 polymer ?
#
loop_
_entity_poly.entity_id
_entity_poly.type
_entity_poly.pdbx_seq_one_letter_code
_entity_poly.pdbx_strand_id
1 'polypeptide(L)'
;MNRAFVETLESADAGREAVEALTVPSSYRAAVLLEEEQRMFDGVAVEDRQPGKALHLKEVATPEPGPGEALIAVMASSINYNTVWSALFAPVPTFHFLKRYARTGGLAARHDLPYHVVGSDLAGVVLRTGPGVRNWHPGDRVVAHCLSVDLEEPDGHDDAMLDPQQRIWGFETNFGGLAELALVKTNQLMPKAAHLTWEEAASLGLVNSTAYRQLVSHHGAALRQGDNVLVWGAAGGLGSHATQYVLNGGATPICVVSNPQKAEICRAMGATAVIDRSAEQYRFWTDEHTQDPREWRRLGARIRELTGGEDPDIVFEHPGRETFGASVYVARRGGVIVTCASTSGFRHEFDNRYLWMHLKRIIGSHFANYREAWLANRLVTRGRIHPTLSLAYPLARVQQAVDDVHANRHLGKVGVLCLAAEGGGVTDPETRARHETAINRFRATGPDEK
;
A
#
# COMPACT_ATOMS: atom_id res chain seq x y z
N MET A 1 24.36 -9.28 7.18
CA MET A 1 25.41 -8.75 6.26
C MET A 1 26.39 -7.84 7.01
N ASN A 2 27.61 -7.64 6.50
CA ASN A 2 28.60 -6.76 7.16
C ASN A 2 28.43 -5.29 6.75
N ARG A 3 29.10 -4.38 7.46
CA ARG A 3 29.03 -2.93 7.22
C ARG A 3 29.47 -2.52 5.81
N ALA A 4 30.56 -3.10 5.31
CA ALA A 4 31.10 -2.80 3.98
C ALA A 4 30.12 -3.14 2.85
N PHE A 5 29.33 -4.21 3.02
CA PHE A 5 28.25 -4.57 2.09
C PHE A 5 27.23 -3.44 1.98
N VAL A 6 26.73 -2.94 3.10
CA VAL A 6 25.73 -1.85 3.13
C VAL A 6 26.31 -0.54 2.62
N GLU A 7 27.54 -0.19 3.01
CA GLU A 7 28.22 1.02 2.53
C GLU A 7 28.39 1.02 1.00
N THR A 8 28.67 -0.14 0.40
CA THR A 8 28.74 -0.29 -1.06
C THR A 8 27.38 0.00 -1.71
N LEU A 9 26.28 -0.47 -1.12
CA LEU A 9 24.93 -0.24 -1.65
C LEU A 9 24.44 1.20 -1.46
N GLU A 10 24.86 1.87 -0.38
CA GLU A 10 24.49 3.26 -0.11
C GLU A 10 25.25 4.26 -0.98
N SER A 11 26.46 3.93 -1.41
CA SER A 11 27.27 4.78 -2.27
C SER A 11 26.55 5.12 -3.58
N ALA A 12 26.42 6.40 -3.88
CA ALA A 12 25.86 6.88 -5.14
C ALA A 12 26.76 6.55 -6.34
N ASP A 13 28.06 6.40 -6.09
CA ASP A 13 29.10 6.14 -7.09
C ASP A 13 29.42 4.64 -7.25
N ALA A 14 28.76 3.76 -6.48
CA ALA A 14 28.94 2.33 -6.64
C ALA A 14 28.43 1.89 -8.02
N GLY A 15 29.37 1.71 -8.94
CA GLY A 15 29.11 1.14 -10.25
C GLY A 15 28.67 -0.33 -10.16
N ARG A 16 28.08 -0.81 -11.25
CA ARG A 16 27.61 -2.19 -11.40
C ARG A 16 28.63 -3.25 -10.96
N GLU A 17 29.89 -3.09 -11.35
CA GLU A 17 30.97 -4.03 -11.04
C GLU A 17 31.20 -4.20 -9.52
N ALA A 18 31.08 -3.11 -8.76
CA ALA A 18 31.23 -3.15 -7.30
C ALA A 18 30.13 -3.99 -6.65
N VAL A 19 28.89 -3.87 -7.14
CA VAL A 19 27.74 -4.64 -6.62
C VAL A 19 27.77 -6.09 -7.12
N GLU A 20 28.25 -6.35 -8.34
CA GLU A 20 28.47 -7.71 -8.85
C GLU A 20 29.55 -8.46 -8.06
N ALA A 21 30.57 -7.76 -7.58
CA ALA A 21 31.64 -8.32 -6.76
C ALA A 21 31.21 -8.65 -5.32
N LEU A 22 30.09 -8.09 -4.82
CA LEU A 22 29.59 -8.41 -3.49
C LEU A 22 29.17 -9.89 -3.39
N THR A 23 29.73 -10.63 -2.44
CA THR A 23 29.28 -12.00 -2.15
C THR A 23 27.86 -11.99 -1.59
N VAL A 24 26.93 -12.64 -2.27
CA VAL A 24 25.57 -12.86 -1.77
C VAL A 24 25.64 -13.85 -0.59
N PRO A 25 25.09 -13.52 0.58
CA PRO A 25 25.14 -14.42 1.74
C PRO A 25 24.24 -15.64 1.52
N SER A 26 24.60 -16.79 2.11
CA SER A 26 23.80 -18.02 2.02
C SER A 26 22.52 -18.00 2.86
N SER A 27 22.44 -17.09 3.84
CA SER A 27 21.24 -16.79 4.61
C SER A 27 21.07 -15.29 4.80
N TYR A 28 19.85 -14.88 5.15
CA TYR A 28 19.53 -13.50 5.47
C TYR A 28 18.46 -13.42 6.55
N ARG A 29 18.43 -12.29 7.26
CA ARG A 29 17.46 -12.03 8.31
C ARG A 29 16.13 -11.55 7.72
N ALA A 30 15.03 -12.12 8.19
CA ALA A 30 13.69 -11.84 7.69
C ALA A 30 12.64 -11.88 8.80
N ALA A 31 11.59 -11.06 8.65
CA ALA A 31 10.36 -11.18 9.43
C ALA A 31 9.50 -12.30 8.84
N VAL A 32 9.28 -13.36 9.62
CA VAL A 32 8.59 -14.57 9.17
C VAL A 32 7.39 -14.92 10.05
N LEU A 33 6.36 -15.47 9.41
CA LEU A 33 5.33 -16.27 10.08
C LEU A 33 5.75 -17.74 10.05
N LEU A 34 5.28 -18.54 11.01
CA LEU A 34 5.56 -19.98 11.10
C LEU A 34 4.29 -20.79 10.87
N GLU A 35 4.38 -21.86 10.07
CA GLU A 35 3.20 -22.66 9.71
C GLU A 35 2.59 -23.34 10.94
N GLU A 36 3.44 -23.82 11.85
CA GLU A 36 3.03 -24.48 13.09
C GLU A 36 2.21 -23.58 14.02
N GLU A 37 2.34 -22.26 13.89
CA GLU A 37 1.65 -21.25 14.70
C GLU A 37 0.39 -20.70 14.04
N GLN A 38 0.00 -21.17 12.85
CA GLN A 38 -1.12 -20.58 12.08
C GLN A 38 -2.49 -20.63 12.79
N ARG A 39 -2.59 -21.37 13.90
CA ARG A 39 -3.78 -21.51 14.77
C ARG A 39 -3.61 -20.85 16.15
N MET A 40 -2.54 -20.07 16.37
CA MET A 40 -2.23 -19.47 17.67
C MET A 40 -3.30 -18.49 18.19
N PHE A 41 -4.18 -18.01 17.32
CA PHE A 41 -5.28 -17.10 17.65
C PHE A 41 -6.67 -17.75 17.56
N ASP A 42 -6.75 -19.08 17.48
CA ASP A 42 -8.03 -19.79 17.50
C ASP A 42 -8.78 -19.44 18.80
N GLY A 43 -10.06 -19.05 18.67
CA GLY A 43 -10.88 -18.59 19.79
C GLY A 43 -10.66 -17.15 20.24
N VAL A 44 -9.73 -16.39 19.65
CA VAL A 44 -9.51 -14.97 19.92
C VAL A 44 -10.18 -14.13 18.82
N ALA A 45 -11.03 -13.17 19.21
CA ALA A 45 -11.66 -12.22 18.32
C ALA A 45 -10.60 -11.41 17.56
N VAL A 46 -10.85 -11.07 16.28
CA VAL A 46 -9.82 -10.50 15.38
C VAL A 46 -9.29 -9.17 15.91
N GLU A 47 -10.16 -8.38 16.53
CA GLU A 47 -9.91 -7.09 17.18
C GLU A 47 -9.02 -7.20 18.43
N ASP A 48 -9.01 -8.36 19.10
CA ASP A 48 -8.25 -8.60 20.33
C ASP A 48 -6.90 -9.30 20.06
N ARG A 49 -6.66 -9.72 18.81
CA ARG A 49 -5.40 -10.36 18.41
C ARG A 49 -4.26 -9.34 18.44
N GLN A 50 -3.08 -9.82 18.82
CA GLN A 50 -1.85 -9.05 18.80
C GLN A 50 -0.97 -9.58 17.68
N PRO A 51 -1.12 -9.08 16.43
CA PRO A 51 -0.45 -9.65 15.26
C PRO A 51 1.08 -9.65 15.38
N GLY A 52 1.67 -8.71 16.13
CA GLY A 52 3.10 -8.71 16.41
C GLY A 52 3.62 -10.01 17.02
N LYS A 53 2.79 -10.75 17.80
CA LYS A 53 3.18 -12.04 18.39
C LYS A 53 3.43 -13.16 17.39
N ALA A 54 2.85 -13.08 16.19
CA ALA A 54 3.01 -14.09 15.15
C ALA A 54 4.28 -13.89 14.30
N LEU A 55 4.93 -12.72 14.41
CA LEU A 55 6.08 -12.37 13.59
C LEU A 55 7.40 -12.65 14.32
N HIS A 56 8.25 -13.43 13.67
CA HIS A 56 9.56 -13.82 14.18
C HIS A 56 10.66 -13.25 13.31
N LEU A 57 11.75 -12.79 13.92
CA LEU A 57 12.96 -12.43 13.18
C LEU A 57 13.87 -13.66 13.10
N LYS A 58 14.02 -14.24 11.90
CA LYS A 58 14.82 -15.45 11.69
C LYS A 58 15.83 -15.29 10.55
N GLU A 59 16.92 -16.05 10.63
CA GLU A 59 17.79 -16.31 9.49
C GLU A 59 17.13 -17.38 8.61
N VAL A 60 16.98 -17.08 7.32
CA VAL A 60 16.39 -17.97 6.32
C VAL A 60 17.34 -18.13 5.14
N ALA A 61 17.23 -19.24 4.41
CA ALA A 61 18.10 -19.52 3.27
C ALA A 61 17.85 -18.53 2.12
N THR A 62 18.92 -18.04 1.49
CA THR A 62 18.83 -17.15 0.34
C THR A 62 18.32 -17.92 -0.89
N PRO A 63 17.21 -17.50 -1.52
CA PRO A 63 16.74 -18.14 -2.74
C PRO A 63 17.58 -17.71 -3.96
N GLU A 64 17.76 -18.60 -4.92
CA GLU A 64 18.38 -18.29 -6.19
C GLU A 64 17.37 -17.69 -7.18
N PRO A 65 17.71 -16.60 -7.89
CA PRO A 65 16.85 -16.03 -8.93
C PRO A 65 16.64 -16.98 -10.12
N GLY A 66 15.38 -17.28 -10.40
CA GLY A 66 14.98 -17.97 -11.63
C GLY A 66 14.89 -17.03 -12.82
N PRO A 67 14.50 -17.54 -14.01
CA PRO A 67 14.32 -16.71 -15.20
C PRO A 67 13.34 -15.55 -14.95
N GLY A 68 13.72 -14.35 -15.38
CA GLY A 68 12.90 -13.15 -15.22
C GLY A 68 12.84 -12.58 -13.79
N GLU A 69 13.63 -13.09 -12.84
CA GLU A 69 13.62 -12.66 -11.44
C GLU A 69 14.87 -11.90 -11.03
N ALA A 70 14.77 -11.17 -9.92
CA ALA A 70 15.88 -10.44 -9.32
C ALA A 70 15.92 -10.68 -7.82
N LEU A 71 17.15 -10.87 -7.30
CA LEU A 71 17.45 -10.80 -5.88
C LEU A 71 17.77 -9.35 -5.53
N ILE A 72 17.06 -8.80 -4.55
CA ILE A 72 17.15 -7.40 -4.14
C ILE A 72 17.74 -7.34 -2.73
N ALA A 73 18.75 -6.49 -2.53
CA ALA A 73 19.13 -6.04 -1.19
C ALA A 73 18.12 -4.99 -0.73
N VAL A 74 17.33 -5.33 0.28
CA VAL A 74 16.24 -4.47 0.73
C VAL A 74 16.79 -3.47 1.74
N MET A 75 16.79 -2.20 1.33
CA MET A 75 17.22 -1.09 2.17
C MET A 75 16.10 -0.71 3.15
N ALA A 76 14.87 -0.62 2.67
CA ALA A 76 13.68 -0.43 3.48
C ALA A 76 12.44 -1.10 2.87
N SER A 77 11.43 -1.30 3.71
CA SER A 77 10.11 -1.81 3.37
C SER A 77 9.04 -1.00 4.12
N SER A 78 7.80 -1.46 4.14
CA SER A 78 6.71 -0.82 4.87
C SER A 78 5.67 -1.81 5.36
N ILE A 79 4.91 -1.41 6.38
CA ILE A 79 3.75 -2.19 6.85
C ILE A 79 2.53 -1.83 6.01
N ASN A 80 1.83 -2.85 5.53
CA ASN A 80 0.54 -2.76 4.86
C ASN A 80 -0.53 -3.56 5.63
N TYR A 81 -1.81 -3.31 5.35
CA TYR A 81 -2.89 -4.09 5.96
C TYR A 81 -2.81 -5.57 5.62
N ASN A 82 -2.29 -5.95 4.44
CA ASN A 82 -2.07 -7.36 4.12
C ASN A 82 -0.97 -8.00 5.00
N THR A 83 0.02 -7.24 5.45
CA THR A 83 1.00 -7.68 6.47
C THR A 83 0.30 -7.95 7.79
N VAL A 84 -0.59 -7.05 8.22
CA VAL A 84 -1.39 -7.21 9.43
C VAL A 84 -2.28 -8.46 9.31
N TRP A 85 -3.02 -8.63 8.22
CA TRP A 85 -3.85 -9.81 7.96
C TRP A 85 -3.07 -11.12 7.93
N SER A 86 -1.86 -11.10 7.33
CA SER A 86 -0.96 -12.25 7.36
C SER A 86 -0.64 -12.64 8.80
N ALA A 87 -0.23 -11.67 9.62
CA ALA A 87 0.12 -11.86 11.02
C ALA A 87 -1.08 -12.16 11.94
N LEU A 88 -2.30 -11.82 11.51
CA LEU A 88 -3.54 -12.23 12.17
C LEU A 88 -4.01 -13.64 11.76
N PHE A 89 -3.39 -14.24 10.73
CA PHE A 89 -3.85 -15.45 10.05
C PHE A 89 -5.33 -15.36 9.58
N ALA A 90 -5.77 -14.16 9.19
CA ALA A 90 -7.16 -13.86 8.88
C ALA A 90 -7.29 -13.17 7.50
N PRO A 91 -8.35 -13.44 6.71
CA PRO A 91 -9.44 -14.39 7.00
C PRO A 91 -9.03 -15.86 6.84
N VAL A 92 -7.90 -16.13 6.18
CA VAL A 92 -7.31 -17.45 5.99
C VAL A 92 -5.78 -17.31 6.15
N PRO A 93 -5.08 -18.27 6.80
CA PRO A 93 -3.63 -18.27 6.88
C PRO A 93 -2.95 -18.23 5.50
N THR A 94 -1.89 -17.43 5.36
CA THR A 94 -1.21 -17.23 4.07
C THR A 94 -0.54 -18.49 3.53
N PHE A 95 -0.19 -19.45 4.39
CA PHE A 95 0.30 -20.78 4.00
C PHE A 95 -0.66 -21.53 3.06
N HIS A 96 -1.97 -21.26 3.14
CA HIS A 96 -2.94 -21.79 2.18
C HIS A 96 -2.61 -21.35 0.74
N PHE A 97 -2.32 -20.07 0.55
CA PHE A 97 -1.99 -19.50 -0.76
C PHE A 97 -0.63 -20.00 -1.25
N LEU A 98 0.37 -20.08 -0.36
CA LEU A 98 1.70 -20.60 -0.69
C LEU A 98 1.63 -22.05 -1.21
N LYS A 99 0.89 -22.91 -0.51
CA LYS A 99 0.66 -24.31 -0.92
C LYS A 99 -0.12 -24.41 -2.21
N ARG A 100 -1.12 -23.55 -2.41
CA ARG A 100 -1.88 -23.50 -3.66
C ARG A 100 -0.97 -23.11 -4.82
N TYR A 101 -0.11 -22.11 -4.64
CA TYR A 101 0.83 -21.68 -5.67
C TYR A 101 1.88 -22.75 -5.96
N ALA A 102 2.47 -23.38 -4.94
CA ALA A 102 3.45 -24.44 -5.15
C ALA A 102 2.93 -25.63 -5.99
N ARG A 103 1.62 -25.90 -5.97
CA ARG A 103 0.98 -26.94 -6.82
C ARG A 103 1.01 -26.62 -8.30
N THR A 104 1.27 -25.37 -8.73
CA THR A 104 1.47 -25.05 -10.15
C THR A 104 2.82 -25.57 -10.67
N GLY A 105 3.73 -26.00 -9.79
CA GLY A 105 4.97 -26.69 -10.14
C GLY A 105 6.13 -25.77 -10.52
N GLY A 106 7.24 -26.37 -10.98
CA GLY A 106 8.45 -25.65 -11.35
C GLY A 106 9.02 -24.80 -10.21
N LEU A 107 9.36 -23.54 -10.50
CA LEU A 107 9.90 -22.61 -9.52
C LEU A 107 8.87 -22.19 -8.45
N ALA A 108 7.58 -22.40 -8.67
CA ALA A 108 6.55 -22.07 -7.67
C ALA A 108 6.71 -22.89 -6.38
N ALA A 109 7.23 -24.13 -6.49
CA ALA A 109 7.40 -25.04 -5.36
C ALA A 109 8.24 -24.46 -4.22
N ARG A 110 9.21 -23.59 -4.53
CA ARG A 110 10.09 -22.99 -3.51
C ARG A 110 9.38 -22.00 -2.57
N HIS A 111 8.14 -21.59 -2.89
CA HIS A 111 7.36 -20.71 -2.02
C HIS A 111 6.65 -21.48 -0.88
N ASP A 112 6.44 -22.79 -1.01
CA ASP A 112 5.89 -23.65 0.05
C ASP A 112 7.00 -24.08 1.01
N LEU A 113 7.11 -23.34 2.11
CA LEU A 113 8.11 -23.50 3.15
C LEU A 113 7.41 -23.49 4.51
N PRO A 114 8.02 -24.05 5.57
CA PRO A 114 7.45 -24.03 6.93
C PRO A 114 7.44 -22.62 7.55
N TYR A 115 7.94 -21.62 6.83
CA TYR A 115 7.92 -20.21 7.19
C TYR A 115 7.52 -19.34 5.98
N HIS A 116 6.96 -18.17 6.27
CA HIS A 116 6.58 -17.19 5.25
C HIS A 116 7.25 -15.84 5.55
N VAL A 117 8.20 -15.44 4.70
CA VAL A 117 8.78 -14.08 4.71
C VAL A 117 7.76 -13.09 4.14
N VAL A 118 7.23 -12.22 4.98
CA VAL A 118 6.17 -11.26 4.63
C VAL A 118 6.71 -9.94 4.08
N GLY A 119 5.81 -9.10 3.56
CA GLY A 119 6.09 -7.70 3.19
C GLY A 119 5.92 -7.46 1.69
N SER A 120 5.10 -6.47 1.34
CA SER A 120 4.66 -6.23 -0.04
C SER A 120 5.17 -4.92 -0.64
N ASP A 121 6.11 -4.25 0.03
CA ASP A 121 6.84 -3.12 -0.52
C ASP A 121 8.35 -3.36 -0.34
N LEU A 122 9.16 -2.80 -1.23
CA LEU A 122 10.59 -2.59 -0.97
C LEU A 122 11.07 -1.30 -1.63
N ALA A 123 12.14 -0.76 -1.07
CA ALA A 123 13.11 0.07 -1.76
C ALA A 123 14.49 -0.56 -1.51
N GLY A 124 15.27 -0.72 -2.57
CA GLY A 124 16.50 -1.49 -2.49
C GLY A 124 17.40 -1.36 -3.69
N VAL A 125 18.40 -2.24 -3.73
CA VAL A 125 19.37 -2.33 -4.82
C VAL A 125 19.32 -3.72 -5.41
N VAL A 126 19.24 -3.83 -6.74
CA VAL A 126 19.35 -5.12 -7.44
C VAL A 126 20.73 -5.71 -7.13
N LEU A 127 20.78 -6.93 -6.60
CA LEU A 127 22.04 -7.66 -6.37
C LEU A 127 22.34 -8.60 -7.53
N ARG A 128 21.37 -9.40 -7.94
CA ARG A 128 21.50 -10.43 -8.98
C ARG A 128 20.22 -10.51 -9.78
N THR A 129 20.35 -10.89 -11.04
CA THR A 129 19.24 -11.12 -11.95
C THR A 129 19.35 -12.52 -12.52
N GLY A 130 18.23 -13.22 -12.62
CA GLY A 130 18.19 -14.51 -13.26
C GLY A 130 18.20 -14.42 -14.78
N PRO A 131 18.17 -15.58 -15.47
CA PRO A 131 18.23 -15.64 -16.93
C PRO A 131 17.14 -14.81 -17.63
N GLY A 132 17.47 -14.19 -18.76
CA GLY A 132 16.52 -13.47 -19.60
C GLY A 132 16.19 -12.03 -19.16
N VAL A 133 16.64 -11.59 -17.99
CA VAL A 133 16.52 -10.20 -17.54
C VAL A 133 17.44 -9.29 -18.35
N ARG A 134 16.91 -8.15 -18.81
CA ARG A 134 17.64 -7.17 -19.66
C ARG A 134 17.53 -5.72 -19.20
N ASN A 135 16.43 -5.37 -18.55
CA ASN A 135 16.12 -3.98 -18.19
C ASN A 135 16.64 -3.60 -16.80
N TRP A 136 17.17 -4.55 -16.05
CA TRP A 136 17.65 -4.38 -14.68
C TRP A 136 19.00 -5.06 -14.51
N HIS A 137 19.88 -4.41 -13.76
CA HIS A 137 21.26 -4.83 -13.55
C HIS A 137 21.64 -4.67 -12.09
N PRO A 138 22.62 -5.44 -11.59
CA PRO A 138 23.19 -5.20 -10.29
C PRO A 138 23.61 -3.74 -10.09
N GLY A 139 23.21 -3.14 -8.96
CA GLY A 139 23.42 -1.73 -8.64
C GLY A 139 22.22 -0.82 -8.93
N ASP A 140 21.25 -1.27 -9.72
CA ASP A 140 20.04 -0.46 -9.97
C ASP A 140 19.26 -0.24 -8.68
N ARG A 141 18.96 1.03 -8.39
CA ARG A 141 18.15 1.44 -7.24
C ARG A 141 16.67 1.37 -7.58
N VAL A 142 15.96 0.49 -6.91
CA VAL A 142 14.59 0.09 -7.28
C VAL A 142 13.62 0.24 -6.12
N VAL A 143 12.35 0.41 -6.49
CA VAL A 143 11.20 0.05 -5.67
C VAL A 143 10.46 -1.09 -6.36
N ALA A 144 9.62 -1.83 -5.63
CA ALA A 144 8.80 -2.87 -6.24
C ALA A 144 7.31 -2.65 -5.96
N HIS A 145 6.49 -2.98 -6.94
CA HIS A 145 5.05 -3.11 -6.78
C HIS A 145 4.70 -4.58 -6.46
N CYS A 146 3.53 -4.83 -5.85
CA CYS A 146 3.26 -6.17 -5.32
C CYS A 146 2.55 -7.14 -6.26
N LEU A 147 2.03 -6.73 -7.43
CA LEU A 147 1.44 -7.67 -8.39
C LEU A 147 2.49 -8.63 -8.98
N SER A 148 2.35 -9.92 -8.71
CA SER A 148 3.02 -10.99 -9.43
C SER A 148 2.02 -11.69 -10.34
N VAL A 149 2.31 -11.71 -11.63
CA VAL A 149 1.50 -12.33 -12.69
C VAL A 149 2.35 -13.31 -13.50
N ASP A 150 1.74 -14.35 -14.05
CA ASP A 150 2.41 -15.31 -14.92
C ASP A 150 2.18 -14.97 -16.40
N LEU A 151 0.98 -14.46 -16.74
CA LEU A 151 0.54 -14.09 -18.08
C LEU A 151 0.62 -15.25 -19.08
N GLU A 152 0.49 -16.49 -18.61
CA GLU A 152 0.34 -17.66 -19.48
C GLU A 152 -1.09 -17.77 -20.01
N GLU A 153 -2.08 -17.44 -19.19
CA GLU A 153 -3.48 -17.39 -19.57
C GLU A 153 -3.83 -16.09 -20.33
N PRO A 154 -4.75 -16.16 -21.32
CA PRO A 154 -5.06 -15.02 -22.20
C PRO A 154 -5.78 -13.86 -21.48
N ASP A 155 -6.50 -14.14 -20.39
CA ASP A 155 -7.37 -13.18 -19.69
C ASP A 155 -6.59 -11.94 -19.18
N GLY A 156 -5.32 -12.12 -18.83
CA GLY A 156 -4.46 -11.05 -18.31
C GLY A 156 -3.79 -10.15 -19.37
N HIS A 157 -3.97 -10.42 -20.66
CA HIS A 157 -3.22 -9.70 -21.72
C HIS A 157 -3.80 -8.33 -22.10
N ASP A 158 -5.07 -8.06 -21.76
CA ASP A 158 -5.67 -6.71 -21.88
C ASP A 158 -5.50 -5.90 -20.58
N ASP A 159 -5.69 -6.55 -19.42
CA ASP A 159 -5.35 -6.03 -18.10
C ASP A 159 -4.78 -7.14 -17.23
N ALA A 160 -3.50 -7.02 -16.84
CA ALA A 160 -2.81 -8.02 -16.04
C ALA A 160 -3.44 -8.25 -14.65
N MET A 161 -4.30 -7.34 -14.17
CA MET A 161 -5.09 -7.58 -12.97
C MET A 161 -6.12 -8.71 -13.11
N LEU A 162 -6.44 -9.10 -14.35
CA LEU A 162 -7.38 -10.18 -14.68
C LEU A 162 -6.68 -11.52 -14.92
N ASP A 163 -5.34 -11.58 -14.80
CA ASP A 163 -4.62 -12.85 -14.82
C ASP A 163 -5.16 -13.75 -13.68
N PRO A 164 -5.65 -14.97 -13.99
CA PRO A 164 -6.20 -15.88 -12.98
C PRO A 164 -5.15 -16.40 -11.98
N GLN A 165 -3.87 -16.25 -12.30
CA GLN A 165 -2.72 -16.55 -11.43
C GLN A 165 -2.14 -15.30 -10.77
N GLN A 166 -2.81 -14.14 -10.85
CA GLN A 166 -2.34 -12.93 -10.18
C GLN A 166 -2.25 -13.14 -8.66
N ARG A 167 -1.14 -12.68 -8.08
CA ARG A 167 -0.80 -12.84 -6.66
C ARG A 167 -0.20 -11.56 -6.11
N ILE A 168 -0.42 -11.31 -4.83
CA ILE A 168 0.24 -10.23 -4.09
C ILE A 168 1.56 -10.75 -3.48
N TRP A 169 2.68 -10.20 -3.93
CA TRP A 169 4.02 -10.53 -3.46
C TRP A 169 4.18 -10.28 -1.96
N GLY A 170 4.78 -11.24 -1.24
CA GLY A 170 4.94 -11.20 0.23
C GLY A 170 3.64 -11.40 1.01
N PHE A 171 2.57 -11.81 0.33
CA PHE A 171 1.27 -12.21 0.90
C PHE A 171 0.82 -13.58 0.36
N GLU A 172 0.73 -13.73 -0.95
CA GLU A 172 0.44 -14.99 -1.67
C GLU A 172 1.70 -15.63 -2.27
N THR A 173 2.85 -14.97 -2.13
CA THR A 173 4.16 -15.52 -2.43
C THR A 173 5.07 -15.34 -1.22
N ASN A 174 6.00 -16.28 -1.04
CA ASN A 174 7.10 -16.13 -0.09
C ASN A 174 8.13 -15.06 -0.55
N PHE A 175 9.19 -14.86 0.25
CA PHE A 175 10.34 -13.97 -0.02
C PHE A 175 9.97 -12.48 -0.17
N GLY A 176 9.06 -12.01 0.71
CA GLY A 176 8.62 -10.62 0.79
C GLY A 176 9.70 -9.63 1.26
N GLY A 177 9.32 -8.36 1.31
CA GLY A 177 10.21 -7.22 1.55
C GLY A 177 10.54 -6.89 3.00
N LEU A 178 9.89 -7.48 4.00
CA LEU A 178 10.25 -7.26 5.42
C LEU A 178 11.43 -8.14 5.82
N ALA A 179 12.55 -7.96 5.13
CA ALA A 179 13.76 -8.74 5.27
C ALA A 179 14.98 -7.97 4.75
N GLU A 180 16.18 -8.53 4.90
CA GLU A 180 17.40 -7.97 4.33
C GLU A 180 17.54 -8.26 2.82
N LEU A 181 16.99 -9.40 2.36
CA LEU A 181 16.92 -9.77 0.94
C LEU A 181 15.48 -10.08 0.54
N ALA A 182 15.15 -9.81 -0.71
CA ALA A 182 13.87 -10.15 -1.32
C ALA A 182 14.07 -10.78 -2.70
N LEU A 183 13.14 -11.65 -3.09
CA LEU A 183 13.07 -12.21 -4.42
C LEU A 183 11.80 -11.72 -5.12
N VAL A 184 11.97 -11.10 -6.28
CA VAL A 184 10.87 -10.50 -7.04
C VAL A 184 10.97 -10.84 -8.52
N LYS A 185 9.83 -10.87 -9.21
CA LYS A 185 9.85 -10.85 -10.68
C LYS A 185 10.27 -9.46 -11.14
N THR A 186 11.05 -9.39 -12.22
CA THR A 186 11.58 -8.11 -12.72
C THR A 186 10.53 -7.19 -13.34
N ASN A 187 9.36 -7.73 -13.70
CA ASN A 187 8.18 -6.95 -14.07
C ASN A 187 7.43 -6.36 -12.88
N GLN A 188 7.99 -6.44 -11.66
CA GLN A 188 7.52 -5.72 -10.48
C GLN A 188 8.35 -4.48 -10.16
N LEU A 189 9.57 -4.40 -10.72
CA LEU A 189 10.55 -3.39 -10.38
C LEU A 189 10.24 -2.07 -11.08
N MET A 190 10.50 -0.98 -10.38
CA MET A 190 10.40 0.39 -10.88
C MET A 190 11.59 1.20 -10.35
N PRO A 191 12.03 2.26 -11.04
CA PRO A 191 13.14 3.06 -10.56
C PRO A 191 12.77 3.76 -9.25
N LYS A 192 13.67 3.70 -8.27
CA LYS A 192 13.53 4.48 -7.03
C LYS A 192 13.57 5.98 -7.35
N ALA A 193 12.72 6.77 -6.70
CA ALA A 193 12.82 8.23 -6.75
C ALA A 193 14.13 8.71 -6.10
N ALA A 194 14.97 9.40 -6.88
CA ALA A 194 16.30 9.84 -6.47
C ALA A 194 16.28 10.83 -5.29
N HIS A 195 15.21 11.62 -5.14
CA HIS A 195 15.09 12.64 -4.09
C HIS A 195 14.51 12.13 -2.76
N LEU A 196 14.08 10.85 -2.71
CA LEU A 196 13.52 10.24 -1.50
C LEU A 196 14.56 9.40 -0.77
N THR A 197 14.40 9.25 0.54
CA THR A 197 15.14 8.25 1.32
C THR A 197 14.66 6.84 0.99
N TRP A 198 15.33 5.80 1.51
CA TRP A 198 14.92 4.42 1.30
C TRP A 198 13.53 4.14 1.86
N GLU A 199 13.29 4.49 3.11
CA GLU A 199 12.02 4.29 3.81
C GLU A 199 10.88 5.14 3.25
N GLU A 200 11.18 6.35 2.78
CA GLU A 200 10.21 7.17 2.05
C GLU A 200 9.80 6.51 0.74
N ALA A 201 10.76 6.04 -0.06
CA ALA A 201 10.51 5.36 -1.33
C ALA A 201 9.75 4.04 -1.15
N ALA A 202 10.04 3.29 -0.07
CA ALA A 202 9.36 2.04 0.26
C ALA A 202 7.93 2.25 0.79
N SER A 203 7.57 3.45 1.24
CA SER A 203 6.26 3.73 1.83
C SER A 203 5.10 3.87 0.82
N LEU A 204 5.42 3.95 -0.48
CA LEU A 204 4.46 4.31 -1.52
C LEU A 204 3.83 3.09 -2.21
N GLY A 205 4.64 2.08 -2.56
CA GLY A 205 4.37 1.05 -3.57
C GLY A 205 2.91 0.58 -3.67
N LEU A 206 2.47 -0.19 -2.68
CA LEU A 206 1.16 -0.84 -2.67
C LEU A 206 0.00 0.17 -2.71
N VAL A 207 -0.01 1.11 -1.76
CA VAL A 207 -1.16 2.01 -1.55
C VAL A 207 -1.24 3.10 -2.60
N ASN A 208 -0.11 3.60 -3.09
CA ASN A 208 -0.05 4.63 -4.13
C ASN A 208 -0.58 4.10 -5.45
N SER A 209 -0.12 2.89 -5.84
CA SER A 209 -0.55 2.26 -7.09
C SER A 209 -2.04 1.89 -7.03
N THR A 210 -2.51 1.39 -5.89
CA THR A 210 -3.94 1.10 -5.66
C THR A 210 -4.80 2.37 -5.81
N ALA A 211 -4.41 3.47 -5.17
CA ALA A 211 -5.13 4.73 -5.29
C ALA A 211 -5.10 5.27 -6.74
N TYR A 212 -3.98 5.11 -7.45
CA TYR A 212 -3.86 5.48 -8.86
C TYR A 212 -4.83 4.69 -9.74
N ARG A 213 -4.85 3.36 -9.65
CA ARG A 213 -5.80 2.53 -10.43
C ARG A 213 -7.24 2.92 -10.09
N GLN A 214 -7.54 3.01 -8.80
CA GLN A 214 -8.88 3.25 -8.30
C GLN A 214 -9.43 4.63 -8.74
N LEU A 215 -8.62 5.68 -8.76
CA LEU A 215 -9.09 7.04 -9.09
C LEU A 215 -8.73 7.48 -10.51
N VAL A 216 -7.46 7.36 -10.89
CA VAL A 216 -6.92 8.02 -12.09
C VAL A 216 -7.09 7.16 -13.33
N SER A 217 -6.89 5.84 -13.19
CA SER A 217 -6.97 4.92 -14.32
C SER A 217 -8.39 4.83 -14.89
N HIS A 218 -8.48 4.52 -16.18
CA HIS A 218 -9.74 4.19 -16.85
C HIS A 218 -10.32 2.85 -16.38
N HIS A 219 -9.52 2.00 -15.73
CA HIS A 219 -10.00 0.78 -15.05
C HIS A 219 -10.71 1.08 -13.71
N GLY A 220 -10.54 2.30 -13.17
CA GLY A 220 -11.20 2.75 -11.95
C GLY A 220 -12.25 3.83 -12.25
N ALA A 221 -12.23 4.90 -11.46
CA ALA A 221 -13.19 6.00 -11.60
C ALA A 221 -12.91 6.95 -12.78
N ALA A 222 -11.68 6.95 -13.32
CA ALA A 222 -11.26 7.83 -14.40
C ALA A 222 -11.45 9.33 -14.09
N LEU A 223 -10.92 9.77 -12.94
CA LEU A 223 -10.96 11.14 -12.41
C LEU A 223 -10.67 12.21 -13.47
N ARG A 224 -11.43 13.31 -13.42
CA ARG A 224 -11.28 14.48 -14.27
C ARG A 224 -11.12 15.75 -13.43
N GLN A 225 -10.48 16.76 -14.03
CA GLN A 225 -10.47 18.10 -13.43
C GLN A 225 -11.92 18.59 -13.21
N GLY A 226 -12.16 19.23 -12.07
CA GLY A 226 -13.48 19.72 -11.67
C GLY A 226 -14.37 18.70 -10.95
N ASP A 227 -14.02 17.41 -10.91
CA ASP A 227 -14.79 16.42 -10.14
C ASP A 227 -14.76 16.74 -8.64
N ASN A 228 -15.89 16.55 -7.97
CA ASN A 228 -15.96 16.49 -6.50
C ASN A 228 -15.78 15.04 -6.04
N VAL A 229 -14.77 14.78 -5.19
CA VAL A 229 -14.42 13.42 -4.77
C VAL A 229 -14.53 13.25 -3.26
N LEU A 230 -15.47 12.43 -2.80
CA LEU A 230 -15.53 12.04 -1.39
C LEU A 230 -14.44 11.01 -1.10
N VAL A 231 -13.50 11.35 -0.21
CA VAL A 231 -12.36 10.49 0.14
C VAL A 231 -12.50 9.98 1.57
N TRP A 232 -12.90 8.72 1.75
CA TRP A 232 -12.92 8.10 3.06
C TRP A 232 -11.50 7.85 3.59
N GLY A 233 -11.29 8.05 4.89
CA GLY A 233 -10.00 7.80 5.53
C GLY A 233 -8.86 8.60 4.90
N ALA A 234 -9.11 9.88 4.57
CA ALA A 234 -8.25 10.73 3.73
C ALA A 234 -6.80 10.94 4.26
N ALA A 235 -6.54 10.67 5.53
CA ALA A 235 -5.20 10.74 6.13
C ALA A 235 -4.56 9.36 6.39
N GLY A 236 -5.17 8.27 5.91
CA GLY A 236 -4.60 6.91 5.96
C GLY A 236 -3.72 6.60 4.75
N GLY A 237 -3.23 5.36 4.64
CA GLY A 237 -2.35 4.93 3.55
C GLY A 237 -2.94 5.17 2.15
N LEU A 238 -4.14 4.66 1.87
CA LEU A 238 -4.83 4.87 0.60
C LEU A 238 -5.33 6.32 0.44
N GLY A 239 -6.06 6.81 1.44
CA GLY A 239 -6.74 8.11 1.38
C GLY A 239 -5.79 9.30 1.21
N SER A 240 -4.56 9.21 1.75
CA SER A 240 -3.56 10.28 1.61
C SER A 240 -3.05 10.40 0.17
N HIS A 241 -2.83 9.28 -0.52
CA HIS A 241 -2.49 9.28 -1.94
C HIS A 241 -3.69 9.68 -2.81
N ALA A 242 -4.89 9.18 -2.49
CA ALA A 242 -6.13 9.59 -3.15
C ALA A 242 -6.33 11.11 -3.10
N THR A 243 -6.15 11.72 -1.93
CA THR A 243 -6.24 13.19 -1.77
C THR A 243 -5.23 13.91 -2.65
N GLN A 244 -3.99 13.45 -2.71
CA GLN A 244 -2.96 14.03 -3.58
C GLN A 244 -3.32 13.86 -5.07
N TYR A 245 -3.88 12.72 -5.50
CA TYR A 245 -4.32 12.51 -6.88
C TYR A 245 -5.48 13.41 -7.27
N VAL A 246 -6.46 13.61 -6.38
CA VAL A 246 -7.58 14.50 -6.61
C VAL A 246 -7.08 15.94 -6.80
N LEU A 247 -6.21 16.43 -5.89
CA LEU A 247 -5.62 17.77 -5.99
C LEU A 247 -4.76 17.93 -7.25
N ASN A 248 -3.85 16.98 -7.52
CA ASN A 248 -2.97 17.03 -8.69
C ASN A 248 -3.76 16.88 -10.01
N GLY A 249 -4.94 16.25 -9.99
CA GLY A 249 -5.86 16.13 -11.12
C GLY A 249 -6.72 17.37 -11.38
N GLY A 250 -6.62 18.42 -10.54
CA GLY A 250 -7.45 19.62 -10.65
C GLY A 250 -8.88 19.42 -10.18
N ALA A 251 -9.10 18.46 -9.28
CA ALA A 251 -10.40 18.12 -8.69
C ALA A 251 -10.44 18.50 -7.20
N THR A 252 -11.63 18.42 -6.60
CA THR A 252 -11.88 18.86 -5.22
C THR A 252 -12.06 17.65 -4.30
N PRO A 253 -11.12 17.37 -3.37
CA PRO A 253 -11.32 16.31 -2.40
C PRO A 253 -12.18 16.78 -1.24
N ILE A 254 -13.23 16.03 -0.92
CA ILE A 254 -13.96 16.10 0.35
C ILE A 254 -13.38 15.03 1.28
N CYS A 255 -12.41 15.44 2.09
CA CYS A 255 -11.63 14.54 2.93
C CYS A 255 -12.42 14.15 4.19
N VAL A 256 -12.71 12.85 4.38
CA VAL A 256 -13.27 12.35 5.64
C VAL A 256 -12.17 11.74 6.51
N VAL A 257 -12.07 12.25 7.74
CA VAL A 257 -11.09 11.82 8.76
C VAL A 257 -11.79 11.52 10.08
N SER A 258 -11.03 11.13 11.11
CA SER A 258 -11.58 10.68 12.40
C SER A 258 -11.04 11.44 13.61
N ASN A 259 -10.20 12.47 13.40
CA ASN A 259 -9.74 13.36 14.46
C ASN A 259 -9.19 14.68 13.88
N PRO A 260 -9.01 15.72 14.72
CA PRO A 260 -8.50 17.02 14.29
C PRO A 260 -7.08 16.98 13.70
N GLN A 261 -6.18 16.14 14.23
CA GLN A 261 -4.82 16.04 13.73
C GLN A 261 -4.78 15.56 12.27
N LYS A 262 -5.59 14.56 11.93
CA LYS A 262 -5.76 14.07 10.56
C LYS A 262 -6.43 15.10 9.66
N ALA A 263 -7.30 15.96 10.21
CA ALA A 263 -7.90 17.06 9.47
C ALA A 263 -6.85 18.10 9.05
N GLU A 264 -5.95 18.48 9.97
CA GLU A 264 -4.85 19.40 9.66
C GLU A 264 -3.89 18.85 8.61
N ILE A 265 -3.61 17.54 8.61
CA ILE A 265 -2.80 16.92 7.56
C ILE A 265 -3.48 17.05 6.19
N CYS A 266 -4.80 16.86 6.10
CA CYS A 266 -5.53 17.03 4.85
C CYS A 266 -5.46 18.50 4.37
N ARG A 267 -5.59 19.47 5.29
CA ARG A 267 -5.43 20.89 4.98
C ARG A 267 -4.01 21.23 4.52
N ALA A 268 -3.00 20.64 5.16
CA ALA A 268 -1.59 20.81 4.78
C ALA A 268 -1.27 20.19 3.41
N MET A 269 -2.03 19.19 2.95
CA MET A 269 -1.95 18.71 1.56
C MET A 269 -2.59 19.68 0.56
N GLY A 270 -3.50 20.55 1.00
CA GLY A 270 -4.24 21.51 0.18
C GLY A 270 -5.76 21.27 0.13
N ALA A 271 -6.30 20.31 0.87
CA ALA A 271 -7.74 20.08 0.91
C ALA A 271 -8.45 21.16 1.75
N THR A 272 -9.48 21.78 1.17
CA THR A 272 -10.30 22.79 1.85
C THR A 272 -11.59 22.21 2.45
N ALA A 273 -12.15 21.17 1.82
CA ALA A 273 -13.32 20.45 2.30
C ALA A 273 -12.90 19.26 3.17
N VAL A 274 -13.06 19.38 4.50
CA VAL A 274 -12.69 18.33 5.46
C VAL A 274 -13.84 18.07 6.45
N ILE A 275 -14.19 16.81 6.61
CA ILE A 275 -15.22 16.31 7.53
C ILE A 275 -14.53 15.42 8.57
N ASP A 276 -14.63 15.79 9.85
CA ASP A 276 -14.27 14.90 10.95
C ASP A 276 -15.50 14.08 11.35
N ARG A 277 -15.53 12.80 10.94
CA ARG A 277 -16.66 11.90 11.20
C ARG A 277 -16.88 11.64 12.69
N SER A 278 -15.85 11.78 13.51
CA SER A 278 -15.95 11.59 14.96
C SER A 278 -16.62 12.80 15.61
N ALA A 279 -16.32 14.02 15.15
CA ALA A 279 -16.98 15.24 15.60
C ALA A 279 -18.44 15.29 15.13
N GLU A 280 -18.70 14.88 13.89
CA GLU A 280 -20.05 14.79 13.33
C GLU A 280 -20.87 13.64 13.93
N GLN A 281 -20.21 12.62 14.50
CA GLN A 281 -20.84 11.45 15.13
C GLN A 281 -21.84 10.72 14.23
N TYR A 282 -21.50 10.48 12.96
CA TYR A 282 -22.36 9.71 12.06
C TYR A 282 -22.69 8.33 12.63
N ARG A 283 -23.96 7.92 12.51
CA ARG A 283 -24.49 6.60 12.90
C ARG A 283 -25.28 5.97 11.75
N PHE A 284 -24.56 5.56 10.71
CA PHE A 284 -25.19 5.01 9.51
C PHE A 284 -25.95 3.68 9.74
N TRP A 285 -25.64 2.98 10.83
CA TRP A 285 -26.31 1.77 11.29
C TRP A 285 -26.93 2.02 12.67
N THR A 286 -28.22 1.71 12.83
CA THR A 286 -28.91 1.79 14.14
C THR A 286 -28.68 0.54 14.97
N ASP A 287 -28.49 -0.59 14.30
CA ASP A 287 -28.22 -1.90 14.87
C ASP A 287 -27.44 -2.77 13.85
N GLU A 288 -27.31 -4.08 14.11
CA GLU A 288 -26.54 -4.99 13.26
C GLU A 288 -27.16 -5.19 11.85
N HIS A 289 -28.45 -4.89 11.67
CA HIS A 289 -29.18 -5.23 10.44
C HIS A 289 -29.91 -4.05 9.80
N THR A 290 -29.91 -2.88 10.45
CA THR A 290 -30.70 -1.72 10.01
C THR A 290 -29.83 -0.49 9.85
N GLN A 291 -29.91 0.12 8.67
CA GLN A 291 -29.26 1.40 8.39
C GLN A 291 -30.22 2.59 8.62
N ASP A 292 -29.66 3.79 8.87
CA ASP A 292 -30.43 5.04 9.02
C ASP A 292 -30.25 6.00 7.83
N PRO A 293 -31.21 6.05 6.88
CA PRO A 293 -31.18 6.99 5.77
C PRO A 293 -31.22 8.49 6.15
N ARG A 294 -31.54 8.83 7.41
CA ARG A 294 -31.41 10.22 7.91
C ARG A 294 -29.93 10.58 8.07
N GLU A 295 -29.10 9.65 8.50
CA GLU A 295 -27.66 9.88 8.68
C GLU A 295 -26.94 9.97 7.33
N TRP A 296 -27.38 9.20 6.33
CA TRP A 296 -26.90 9.38 4.94
C TRP A 296 -27.23 10.78 4.40
N ARG A 297 -28.45 11.27 4.67
CA ARG A 297 -28.88 12.64 4.32
C ARG A 297 -28.05 13.70 5.03
N ARG A 298 -27.71 13.48 6.31
CA ARG A 298 -26.88 14.40 7.09
C ARG A 298 -25.47 14.50 6.52
N LEU A 299 -24.87 13.38 6.14
CA LEU A 299 -23.60 13.38 5.40
C LEU A 299 -23.73 14.16 4.08
N GLY A 300 -24.77 13.88 3.29
CA GLY A 300 -25.00 14.57 2.01
C GLY A 300 -25.19 16.08 2.17
N ALA A 301 -25.90 16.53 3.21
CA ALA A 301 -26.04 17.95 3.52
C ALA A 301 -24.68 18.59 3.84
N ARG A 302 -23.88 17.93 4.68
CA ARG A 302 -22.54 18.40 5.03
C ARG A 302 -21.60 18.49 3.83
N ILE A 303 -21.67 17.52 2.91
CA ILE A 303 -20.89 17.57 1.66
C ILE A 303 -21.32 18.78 0.82
N ARG A 304 -22.63 18.98 0.64
CA ARG A 304 -23.16 20.11 -0.15
C ARG A 304 -22.83 21.48 0.45
N GLU A 305 -22.75 21.60 1.77
CA GLU A 305 -22.24 22.82 2.42
C GLU A 305 -20.81 23.16 1.99
N LEU A 306 -19.95 22.14 1.80
CA LEU A 306 -18.54 22.31 1.46
C LEU A 306 -18.30 22.47 -0.04
N THR A 307 -19.22 22.00 -0.89
CA THR A 307 -19.10 22.02 -2.36
C THR A 307 -19.96 23.09 -3.03
N GLY A 308 -20.70 23.91 -2.27
CA GLY A 308 -21.61 24.91 -2.83
C GLY A 308 -22.88 24.32 -3.42
N GLY A 309 -23.34 23.18 -2.89
CA GLY A 309 -24.61 22.54 -3.26
C GLY A 309 -24.47 21.26 -4.09
N GLU A 310 -23.25 20.85 -4.43
CA GLU A 310 -23.01 19.71 -5.32
C GLU A 310 -22.77 18.38 -4.59
N ASP A 311 -23.29 17.30 -5.15
CA ASP A 311 -22.99 15.93 -4.72
C ASP A 311 -21.67 15.43 -5.37
N PRO A 312 -20.92 14.53 -4.72
CA PRO A 312 -19.64 14.03 -5.23
C PRO A 312 -19.82 13.19 -6.50
N ASP A 313 -19.05 13.50 -7.55
CA ASP A 313 -18.97 12.73 -8.79
C ASP A 313 -18.37 11.35 -8.55
N ILE A 314 -17.38 11.26 -7.64
CA ILE A 314 -16.69 10.03 -7.28
C ILE A 314 -16.69 9.86 -5.76
N VAL A 315 -16.95 8.63 -5.30
CA VAL A 315 -16.70 8.22 -3.91
C VAL A 315 -15.57 7.19 -3.89
N PHE A 316 -14.47 7.55 -3.23
CA PHE A 316 -13.33 6.67 -2.99
C PHE A 316 -13.59 5.81 -1.74
N GLU A 317 -14.05 4.58 -1.98
CA GLU A 317 -14.47 3.63 -0.96
C GLU A 317 -13.38 2.61 -0.60
N HIS A 318 -13.31 2.28 0.68
CA HIS A 318 -12.48 1.23 1.26
C HIS A 318 -12.91 0.82 2.68
N PRO A 319 -13.59 1.66 3.50
CA PRO A 319 -14.08 1.20 4.79
C PRO A 319 -15.10 0.06 4.66
N GLY A 320 -15.98 0.06 3.65
CA GLY A 320 -16.92 -1.03 3.42
C GLY A 320 -18.21 -0.89 4.22
N ARG A 321 -18.67 -1.95 4.90
CA ARG A 321 -20.03 -2.08 5.48
C ARG A 321 -20.56 -0.82 6.18
N GLU A 322 -19.76 -0.17 7.02
CA GLU A 322 -20.20 0.99 7.82
C GLU A 322 -20.59 2.18 6.94
N THR A 323 -19.87 2.41 5.84
CA THR A 323 -20.01 3.61 5.01
C THR A 323 -20.71 3.36 3.67
N PHE A 324 -20.76 2.11 3.20
CA PHE A 324 -21.14 1.81 1.81
C PHE A 324 -22.54 2.29 1.42
N GLY A 325 -23.54 2.12 2.29
CA GLY A 325 -24.89 2.64 2.05
C GLY A 325 -24.94 4.16 1.93
N ALA A 326 -24.21 4.87 2.79
CA ALA A 326 -24.07 6.33 2.72
C ALA A 326 -23.32 6.78 1.45
N SER A 327 -22.27 6.05 1.06
CA SER A 327 -21.51 6.30 -0.17
C SER A 327 -22.36 6.17 -1.43
N VAL A 328 -23.17 5.09 -1.51
CA VAL A 328 -24.13 4.94 -2.61
C VAL A 328 -25.19 6.03 -2.57
N TYR A 329 -25.63 6.46 -1.38
CA TYR A 329 -26.62 7.54 -1.25
C TYR A 329 -26.10 8.89 -1.76
N VAL A 330 -24.93 9.34 -1.27
CA VAL A 330 -24.42 10.70 -1.52
C VAL A 330 -23.82 10.90 -2.89
N ALA A 331 -23.34 9.85 -3.58
CA ALA A 331 -22.80 9.99 -4.93
C ALA A 331 -23.79 10.71 -5.89
N ARG A 332 -23.29 11.57 -6.77
CA ARG A 332 -24.10 12.30 -7.75
C ARG A 332 -24.85 11.35 -8.69
N ARG A 333 -25.92 11.84 -9.32
CA ARG A 333 -26.53 11.14 -10.48
C ARG A 333 -25.50 10.91 -11.59
N GLY A 334 -25.33 9.67 -12.01
CA GLY A 334 -24.29 9.24 -12.95
C GLY A 334 -22.91 9.01 -12.31
N GLY A 335 -22.77 9.25 -11.00
CA GLY A 335 -21.51 9.16 -10.27
C GLY A 335 -21.00 7.74 -10.07
N VAL A 336 -19.76 7.64 -9.58
CA VAL A 336 -19.04 6.37 -9.41
C VAL A 336 -18.68 6.16 -7.94
N ILE A 337 -19.02 5.00 -7.41
CA ILE A 337 -18.50 4.49 -6.15
C ILE A 337 -17.43 3.46 -6.50
N VAL A 338 -16.17 3.78 -6.28
CA VAL A 338 -15.06 2.87 -6.58
C VAL A 338 -14.50 2.30 -5.28
N THR A 339 -14.44 0.98 -5.16
CA THR A 339 -14.09 0.29 -3.91
C THR A 339 -12.95 -0.71 -4.09
N CYS A 340 -12.01 -0.77 -3.14
CA CYS A 340 -10.89 -1.71 -3.18
C CYS A 340 -10.70 -2.57 -1.91
N ALA A 341 -11.47 -2.30 -0.86
CA ALA A 341 -11.36 -3.00 0.41
C ALA A 341 -12.66 -2.88 1.21
N SER A 342 -12.69 -3.47 2.40
CA SER A 342 -13.85 -3.45 3.30
C SER A 342 -13.44 -3.60 4.76
N THR A 343 -12.68 -2.63 5.26
CA THR A 343 -12.10 -2.63 6.62
C THR A 343 -13.11 -2.92 7.73
N SER A 344 -14.33 -2.37 7.66
CA SER A 344 -15.40 -2.55 8.66
C SER A 344 -16.31 -3.76 8.38
N GLY A 345 -16.01 -4.57 7.35
CA GLY A 345 -16.79 -5.73 6.94
C GLY A 345 -17.14 -5.75 5.45
N PHE A 346 -17.00 -6.92 4.82
CA PHE A 346 -17.19 -7.14 3.38
C PHE A 346 -18.65 -7.42 2.97
N ARG A 347 -19.56 -7.59 3.94
CA ARG A 347 -21.00 -7.72 3.65
C ARG A 347 -21.60 -6.33 3.52
N HIS A 348 -21.67 -5.84 2.28
CA HIS A 348 -22.23 -4.53 1.97
C HIS A 348 -23.75 -4.60 1.85
N GLU A 349 -24.42 -3.54 2.30
CA GLU A 349 -25.84 -3.34 2.13
C GLU A 349 -26.09 -1.89 1.70
N PHE A 350 -26.91 -1.69 0.67
CA PHE A 350 -27.28 -0.36 0.19
C PHE A 350 -28.67 -0.38 -0.42
N ASP A 351 -29.33 0.77 -0.44
CA ASP A 351 -30.61 0.92 -1.12
C ASP A 351 -30.40 1.08 -2.63
N ASN A 352 -30.69 0.00 -3.36
CA ASN A 352 -30.44 -0.09 -4.79
C ASN A 352 -31.22 0.94 -5.62
N ARG A 353 -32.30 1.54 -5.09
CA ARG A 353 -33.05 2.61 -5.78
C ARG A 353 -32.15 3.79 -6.12
N TYR A 354 -31.26 4.18 -5.20
CA TYR A 354 -30.30 5.27 -5.44
C TYR A 354 -29.25 4.89 -6.47
N LEU A 355 -28.98 3.60 -6.68
CA LEU A 355 -28.08 3.16 -7.74
C LEU A 355 -28.77 3.24 -9.11
N TRP A 356 -29.87 2.51 -9.31
CA TRP A 356 -30.47 2.39 -10.65
C TRP A 356 -31.22 3.65 -11.09
N MET A 357 -31.98 4.32 -10.20
CA MET A 357 -32.77 5.50 -10.60
C MET A 357 -31.87 6.70 -10.90
N HIS A 358 -30.68 6.73 -10.30
CA HIS A 358 -29.70 7.79 -10.52
C HIS A 358 -28.54 7.34 -11.43
N LEU A 359 -28.64 6.17 -12.06
CA LEU A 359 -27.67 5.65 -13.03
C LEU A 359 -26.22 5.66 -12.52
N LYS A 360 -26.05 5.39 -11.22
CA LYS A 360 -24.72 5.34 -10.58
C LYS A 360 -24.04 4.01 -10.90
N ARG A 361 -22.73 3.94 -10.71
CA ARG A 361 -21.93 2.73 -10.92
C ARG A 361 -21.14 2.39 -9.67
N ILE A 362 -21.06 1.10 -9.34
CA ILE A 362 -20.11 0.57 -8.36
C ILE A 362 -19.02 -0.15 -9.14
N ILE A 363 -17.77 0.23 -8.94
CA ILE A 363 -16.60 -0.36 -9.60
C ILE A 363 -15.72 -1.01 -8.54
N GLY A 364 -15.53 -2.33 -8.65
CA GLY A 364 -14.51 -3.03 -7.89
C GLY A 364 -13.13 -2.76 -8.49
N SER A 365 -12.17 -2.38 -7.64
CA SER A 365 -10.77 -2.20 -8.02
C SER A 365 -9.90 -3.05 -7.09
N HIS A 366 -8.84 -3.64 -7.62
CA HIS A 366 -7.85 -4.36 -6.81
C HIS A 366 -6.47 -3.95 -7.27
N PHE A 367 -5.60 -3.59 -6.33
CA PHE A 367 -4.22 -3.17 -6.57
C PHE A 367 -4.03 -2.32 -7.84
N ALA A 368 -3.12 -2.71 -8.75
CA ALA A 368 -2.74 -2.02 -9.99
C ALA A 368 -1.96 -2.95 -10.92
N ASN A 369 -2.18 -2.89 -12.24
CA ASN A 369 -1.28 -3.54 -13.18
C ASN A 369 0.09 -2.82 -13.23
N TYR A 370 1.10 -3.45 -13.84
CA TYR A 370 2.45 -2.88 -13.88
C TYR A 370 2.49 -1.49 -14.53
N ARG A 371 1.69 -1.24 -15.59
CA ARG A 371 1.63 0.07 -16.24
C ARG A 371 1.08 1.14 -15.30
N GLU A 372 0.03 0.83 -14.55
CA GLU A 372 -0.57 1.73 -13.56
C GLU A 372 0.40 2.00 -12.41
N ALA A 373 1.05 0.97 -11.87
CA ALA A 373 2.09 1.12 -10.86
C ALA A 373 3.25 2.00 -11.36
N TRP A 374 3.69 1.78 -12.61
CA TRP A 374 4.74 2.58 -13.24
C TRP A 374 4.34 4.05 -13.39
N LEU A 375 3.11 4.33 -13.80
CA LEU A 375 2.59 5.70 -13.92
C LEU A 375 2.44 6.38 -12.55
N ALA A 376 1.98 5.64 -11.55
CA ALA A 376 1.91 6.11 -10.16
C ALA A 376 3.32 6.46 -9.63
N ASN A 377 4.30 5.57 -9.83
CA ASN A 377 5.70 5.82 -9.43
C ASN A 377 6.31 6.97 -10.23
N ARG A 378 5.99 7.13 -11.51
CA ARG A 378 6.44 8.26 -12.33
C ARG A 378 5.96 9.61 -11.80
N LEU A 379 4.78 9.67 -11.19
CA LEU A 379 4.31 10.90 -10.55
C LEU A 379 5.07 11.20 -9.26
N VAL A 380 5.51 10.16 -8.53
CA VAL A 380 6.44 10.31 -7.41
C VAL A 380 7.80 10.81 -7.88
N THR A 381 8.41 10.17 -8.88
CA THR A 381 9.74 10.57 -9.36
C THR A 381 9.77 12.00 -9.90
N ARG A 382 8.62 12.54 -10.33
CA ARG A 382 8.42 13.92 -10.78
C ARG A 382 8.04 14.91 -9.67
N GLY A 383 8.00 14.49 -8.40
CA GLY A 383 7.63 15.35 -7.28
C GLY A 383 6.17 15.85 -7.33
N ARG A 384 5.27 15.09 -7.97
CA ARG A 384 3.83 15.42 -8.06
C ARG A 384 2.99 14.71 -7.00
N ILE A 385 3.46 13.57 -6.54
CA ILE A 385 2.89 12.79 -5.44
C ILE A 385 4.03 12.54 -4.46
N HIS A 386 3.78 12.76 -3.17
CA HIS A 386 4.80 12.68 -2.12
C HIS A 386 4.52 11.51 -1.18
N PRO A 387 5.56 10.91 -0.56
CA PRO A 387 5.39 9.87 0.43
C PRO A 387 4.61 10.39 1.63
N THR A 388 3.91 9.48 2.30
CA THR A 388 3.08 9.78 3.48
C THR A 388 3.59 9.03 4.71
N LEU A 389 4.91 8.82 4.75
CA LEU A 389 5.62 8.19 5.83
C LEU A 389 5.52 9.03 7.11
N SER A 390 5.06 8.42 8.19
CA SER A 390 4.95 9.09 9.49
C SER A 390 6.07 8.73 10.45
N LEU A 391 6.42 7.45 10.51
CA LEU A 391 7.55 6.94 11.27
C LEU A 391 8.11 5.69 10.61
N ALA A 392 9.37 5.37 10.93
CA ALA A 392 10.02 4.15 10.51
C ALA A 392 10.53 3.36 11.73
N TYR A 393 10.36 2.03 11.68
CA TYR A 393 10.90 1.12 12.68
C TYR A 393 12.12 0.37 12.13
N PRO A 394 13.14 0.05 12.92
CA PRO A 394 14.12 -0.95 12.50
C PRO A 394 13.43 -2.31 12.35
N LEU A 395 13.93 -3.17 11.45
CA LEU A 395 13.41 -4.54 11.24
C LEU A 395 13.32 -5.35 12.54
N ALA A 396 14.23 -5.10 13.49
CA ALA A 396 14.21 -5.70 14.82
C ALA A 396 12.96 -5.37 15.66
N ARG A 397 12.20 -4.34 15.29
CA ARG A 397 10.95 -3.90 15.94
C ARG A 397 9.73 -4.07 15.03
N VAL A 398 9.80 -4.95 14.03
CA VAL A 398 8.69 -5.20 13.08
C VAL A 398 7.39 -5.62 13.78
N GLN A 399 7.46 -6.32 14.91
CA GLN A 399 6.28 -6.70 15.71
C GLN A 399 5.51 -5.46 16.18
N GLN A 400 6.20 -4.46 16.74
CA GLN A 400 5.60 -3.21 17.18
C GLN A 400 5.03 -2.41 16.00
N ALA A 401 5.74 -2.39 14.86
CA ALA A 401 5.29 -1.70 13.66
C ALA A 401 3.93 -2.24 13.18
N VAL A 402 3.75 -3.57 13.20
CA VAL A 402 2.51 -4.23 12.83
C VAL A 402 1.39 -3.99 13.85
N ASP A 403 1.70 -4.03 15.16
CA ASP A 403 0.73 -3.74 16.21
C ASP A 403 0.24 -2.28 16.17
N ASP A 404 1.11 -1.32 15.83
CA ASP A 404 0.71 0.08 15.69
C ASP A 404 -0.21 0.32 14.49
N VAL A 405 0.03 -0.37 13.37
CA VAL A 405 -0.89 -0.33 12.22
C VAL A 405 -2.22 -0.98 12.57
N HIS A 406 -2.20 -2.14 13.24
CA HIS A 406 -3.42 -2.82 13.67
C HIS A 406 -4.27 -1.95 14.61
N ALA A 407 -3.62 -1.30 15.59
CA ALA A 407 -4.26 -0.42 16.56
C ALA A 407 -4.50 1.01 16.06
N ASN A 408 -4.24 1.32 14.79
CA ASN A 408 -4.37 2.65 14.19
C ASN A 408 -3.61 3.77 14.94
N ARG A 409 -2.46 3.45 15.57
CA ARG A 409 -1.63 4.37 16.36
C ARG A 409 -0.61 5.17 15.52
N HIS A 410 -0.90 5.37 14.24
CA HIS A 410 -0.04 6.09 13.31
C HIS A 410 -0.82 7.05 12.43
N LEU A 411 -0.08 7.93 11.77
CA LEU A 411 -0.55 8.74 10.65
C LEU A 411 -0.04 8.10 9.35
N GLY A 412 -0.71 8.29 8.21
CA GLY A 412 -0.19 7.85 6.90
C GLY A 412 0.35 6.41 6.88
N LYS A 413 1.64 6.26 6.52
CA LYS A 413 2.35 4.97 6.36
C LYS A 413 3.44 4.76 7.41
N VAL A 414 3.65 3.50 7.80
CA VAL A 414 4.72 3.07 8.72
C VAL A 414 5.79 2.35 7.92
N GLY A 415 7.00 2.90 7.92
CA GLY A 415 8.17 2.32 7.25
C GLY A 415 8.89 1.30 8.12
N VAL A 416 9.68 0.44 7.50
CA VAL A 416 10.58 -0.49 8.18
C VAL A 416 11.96 -0.39 7.54
N LEU A 417 12.97 -0.01 8.33
CA LEU A 417 14.37 -0.01 7.92
C LEU A 417 14.90 -1.45 7.96
N CYS A 418 15.37 -1.92 6.81
CA CYS A 418 15.89 -3.28 6.65
C CYS A 418 17.41 -3.26 6.76
N LEU A 419 18.13 -3.10 5.63
CA LEU A 419 19.57 -2.88 5.63
C LEU A 419 19.98 -1.42 5.91
N ALA A 420 19.09 -0.46 5.64
CA ALA A 420 19.40 0.97 5.74
C ALA A 420 19.45 1.49 7.19
N ALA A 421 20.22 2.56 7.39
CA ALA A 421 19.95 3.53 8.44
C ALA A 421 18.89 4.55 7.97
N GLU A 422 18.20 5.21 8.91
CA GLU A 422 17.20 6.23 8.57
C GLU A 422 17.85 7.41 7.84
N GLY A 423 17.16 7.99 6.85
CA GLY A 423 17.63 9.18 6.13
C GLY A 423 18.55 8.90 4.94
N GLY A 424 18.98 7.65 4.73
CA GLY A 424 19.85 7.26 3.61
C GLY A 424 19.15 7.18 2.25
N GLY A 425 19.92 7.17 1.17
CA GLY A 425 19.45 6.80 -0.17
C GLY A 425 19.07 7.94 -1.13
N VAL A 426 19.17 9.19 -0.70
CA VAL A 426 18.96 10.38 -1.55
C VAL A 426 20.16 10.58 -2.48
N THR A 427 19.89 10.71 -3.79
CA THR A 427 20.88 11.02 -4.84
C THR A 427 20.53 12.26 -5.66
N ASP A 428 19.35 12.86 -5.43
CA ASP A 428 18.94 14.15 -5.99
C ASP A 428 18.50 15.10 -4.85
N PRO A 429 19.47 15.73 -4.15
CA PRO A 429 19.19 16.60 -3.02
C PRO A 429 18.50 17.91 -3.44
N GLU A 430 18.68 18.37 -4.67
CA GLU A 430 18.04 19.60 -5.18
C GLU A 430 16.52 19.41 -5.30
N THR A 431 16.07 18.32 -5.93
CA THR A 431 14.64 18.01 -5.99
C THR A 431 14.07 17.72 -4.61
N ARG A 432 14.85 17.11 -3.70
CA ARG A 432 14.42 16.89 -2.31
C ARG A 432 14.11 18.21 -1.62
N ALA A 433 15.04 19.17 -1.68
CA ALA A 433 14.89 20.48 -1.04
C ALA A 433 13.64 21.22 -1.54
N ARG A 434 13.32 21.14 -2.84
CA ARG A 434 12.10 21.75 -3.41
C ARG A 434 10.80 21.18 -2.85
N HIS A 435 10.81 19.94 -2.36
CA HIS A 435 9.62 19.22 -1.91
C HIS A 435 9.69 18.81 -0.43
N GLU A 436 10.64 19.33 0.34
CA GLU A 436 10.90 18.88 1.71
C GLU A 436 9.67 18.99 2.62
N THR A 437 8.99 20.14 2.62
CA THR A 437 7.73 20.32 3.37
C THR A 437 6.67 19.30 2.97
N ALA A 438 6.61 18.98 1.67
CA ALA A 438 5.63 18.05 1.12
C ALA A 438 5.93 16.58 1.46
N ILE A 439 7.21 16.22 1.51
CA ILE A 439 7.72 14.90 1.88
C ILE A 439 7.50 14.65 3.38
N ASN A 440 7.71 15.67 4.22
CA ASN A 440 7.67 15.53 5.67
C ASN A 440 6.28 15.77 6.31
N ARG A 441 5.21 16.02 5.54
CA ARG A 441 3.88 16.37 6.08
C ARG A 441 3.30 15.39 7.11
N PHE A 442 3.67 14.12 7.01
CA PHE A 442 3.16 13.05 7.86
C PHE A 442 4.09 12.70 9.04
N ARG A 443 5.33 13.20 9.03
CA ARG A 443 6.25 13.05 10.16
C ARG A 443 5.70 13.84 11.34
N ALA A 444 5.72 13.25 12.53
CA ALA A 444 5.39 14.00 13.73
C ALA A 444 6.46 15.10 13.91
N THR A 445 6.04 16.36 14.02
CA THR A 445 6.88 17.36 14.69
C THR A 445 7.10 16.82 16.10
N GLY A 446 8.35 16.61 16.50
CA GLY A 446 8.65 16.32 17.89
C GLY A 446 8.03 17.38 18.81
N PRO A 447 7.83 17.07 20.11
CA PRO A 447 7.33 18.06 21.07
C PRO A 447 8.17 19.34 21.20
N ASP A 448 9.29 19.48 20.50
CA ASP A 448 10.24 20.60 20.59
C ASP A 448 10.02 21.73 19.56
N GLU A 449 8.97 21.70 18.73
CA GLU A 449 8.65 22.79 17.78
C GLU A 449 7.23 23.37 17.92
N LYS A 450 6.77 23.62 19.15
CA LYS A 450 5.60 24.48 19.42
C LYS A 450 5.91 25.60 20.39
#